data_AF-A0A660MBZ0-F1
#
_entry.id   AF-A0A660MBZ0-F1
#
_cell.length_a   1.000
_cell.length_b   1.000
_cell.length_c   1.000
_cell.angle_alpha   90.00
_cell.angle_beta   90.00
_cell.angle_gamma   90.00
#
_symmetry.space_group_name_H-M   'P 1'
#
loop_
_entity.id
_entity.type
_entity.pdbx_description
1 polymer ?
#
loop_
_entity_poly.entity_id
_entity_poly.type
_entity_poly.pdbx_seq_one_letter_code
_entity_poly.pdbx_strand_id
1 'polypeptide(L)'
;YYFNKELKDLGLHEIAMLIALVREPGNADPRRHPDKALERRNMMLDLMQQNGLISDADRKLAQSLPLDVVDGETQRDRVRFPAFVDLVYQQLGEHYKPEDLTKDGLNIFTTLDPLIQQKTQKALSGALPTLEKRNGLKANFLQSAAVVVNTANAEVLSVVGSRVANEQGYNRALYSQRNIGSVVKPMVYLAAVEYPQLYTLATPLDDSPLNYKQGGTTWSPKNYDKRNHGKVTLQESLIRSYNIPTARLALDIGIKDVTGTLHRLGGRADLPNYPAVSLGAVSMNAFEVAQ
;
A
#
# COMPACT_ATOMS: atom_id res chain seq x y z
N TYR A 1 -12.52 -23.01 6.34
CA TYR A 1 -12.90 -21.80 7.12
C TYR A 1 -12.88 -22.08 8.62
N TYR A 2 -13.66 -23.04 9.13
CA TYR A 2 -13.75 -23.35 10.57
C TYR A 2 -12.60 -24.22 11.12
N PHE A 3 -12.02 -25.13 10.33
CA PHE A 3 -11.04 -26.12 10.81
C PHE A 3 -9.64 -26.03 10.18
N ASN A 4 -9.45 -25.12 9.22
CA ASN A 4 -8.21 -24.99 8.43
C ASN A 4 -7.74 -26.29 7.73
N LYS A 5 -8.67 -27.19 7.39
CA LYS A 5 -8.43 -28.46 6.70
C LYS A 5 -9.17 -28.48 5.36
N GLU A 6 -8.71 -29.31 4.42
CA GLU A 6 -9.48 -29.65 3.21
C GLU A 6 -10.64 -30.58 3.56
N LEU A 7 -11.68 -30.63 2.71
CA LEU A 7 -12.88 -31.43 2.96
C LEU A 7 -12.55 -32.92 3.21
N LYS A 8 -11.55 -33.46 2.51
CA LYS A 8 -11.09 -34.86 2.62
C LYS A 8 -10.39 -35.18 3.94
N ASP A 9 -9.88 -34.17 4.63
CA ASP A 9 -9.10 -34.30 5.87
C ASP A 9 -9.97 -34.05 7.12
N LEU A 10 -11.27 -33.82 6.94
CA LEU A 10 -12.20 -33.58 8.04
C LEU A 10 -12.61 -34.87 8.74
N GLY A 11 -12.58 -34.85 10.07
CA GLY A 11 -13.14 -35.90 10.90
C GLY A 11 -14.66 -35.85 10.98
N LEU A 12 -15.27 -36.96 11.40
CA LEU A 12 -16.73 -37.10 11.50
C LEU A 12 -17.40 -35.99 12.32
N HIS A 13 -16.82 -35.62 13.47
CA HIS A 13 -17.33 -34.56 14.34
C HIS A 13 -17.28 -33.16 13.67
N GLU A 14 -16.27 -32.90 12.82
CA GLU A 14 -16.13 -31.66 12.06
C GLU A 14 -17.16 -31.61 10.91
N ILE A 15 -17.37 -32.74 10.23
CA ILE A 15 -18.40 -32.88 9.18
C ILE A 15 -19.79 -32.65 9.77
N ALA A 16 -20.11 -33.28 10.90
CA ALA A 16 -21.38 -33.10 11.59
C ALA A 16 -21.60 -31.64 12.02
N MET A 17 -20.53 -30.93 12.40
CA MET A 17 -20.59 -29.50 12.72
C MET A 17 -20.89 -28.66 11.47
N LEU A 18 -20.28 -28.96 10.32
CA LEU A 18 -20.59 -28.26 9.06
C LEU A 18 -22.04 -28.48 8.62
N ILE A 19 -22.56 -29.70 8.78
CA ILE A 19 -23.96 -30.02 8.48
C ILE A 19 -24.90 -29.24 9.43
N ALA A 20 -24.58 -29.19 10.72
CA ALA A 20 -25.34 -28.43 11.71
C ALA A 20 -25.46 -26.93 11.38
N LEU A 21 -24.44 -26.36 10.73
CA LEU A 21 -24.42 -24.95 10.33
C LEU A 21 -25.37 -24.63 9.16
N VAL A 22 -25.73 -25.59 8.31
CA VAL A 22 -26.55 -25.35 7.11
C VAL A 22 -27.91 -24.75 7.47
N ARG A 23 -28.53 -25.23 8.56
CA ARG A 23 -29.87 -24.81 8.96
C ARG A 23 -29.88 -23.43 9.64
N GLU A 24 -28.87 -23.14 10.46
CA GLU A 24 -28.81 -21.90 11.24
C GLU A 24 -27.35 -21.43 11.43
N PRO A 25 -26.74 -20.84 10.40
CA PRO A 25 -25.31 -20.52 10.42
C PRO A 25 -24.93 -19.46 11.46
N GLY A 26 -25.84 -18.54 11.80
CA GLY A 26 -25.58 -17.51 12.83
C GLY A 26 -25.69 -18.03 14.25
N ASN A 27 -26.75 -18.79 14.57
CA ASN A 27 -27.05 -19.26 15.92
C ASN A 27 -26.20 -20.48 16.33
N ALA A 28 -25.78 -21.29 15.36
CA ALA A 28 -24.91 -22.44 15.56
C ALA A 28 -23.43 -22.13 15.28
N ASP A 29 -23.05 -20.85 15.10
CA ASP A 29 -21.66 -20.50 14.82
C ASP A 29 -20.76 -20.97 15.99
N PRO A 30 -19.81 -21.89 15.76
CA PRO A 30 -19.03 -22.51 16.82
C PRO A 30 -18.03 -21.55 17.49
N ARG A 31 -17.78 -20.38 16.90
CA ARG A 31 -16.92 -19.34 17.50
C ARG A 31 -17.73 -18.37 18.35
N ARG A 32 -18.96 -18.03 17.93
CA ARG A 32 -19.83 -17.09 18.66
C ARG A 32 -20.64 -17.78 19.75
N HIS A 33 -21.08 -19.01 19.52
CA HIS A 33 -22.00 -19.76 20.38
C HIS A 33 -21.54 -21.23 20.53
N PRO A 34 -20.39 -21.49 21.17
CA PRO A 34 -19.78 -22.83 21.24
C PRO A 34 -20.72 -23.87 21.86
N ASP A 35 -21.45 -23.54 22.92
CA ASP A 35 -22.34 -24.50 23.59
C ASP A 35 -23.48 -24.95 22.68
N LYS A 36 -24.13 -24.00 21.97
CA LYS A 36 -25.21 -24.28 21.02
C LYS A 36 -24.71 -25.05 19.80
N ALA A 37 -23.50 -24.73 19.35
CA ALA A 37 -22.84 -25.43 18.26
C ALA A 37 -22.55 -26.89 18.62
N LEU A 38 -22.06 -27.14 19.83
CA LEU A 38 -21.78 -28.48 20.36
C LEU A 38 -23.06 -29.31 20.47
N GLU A 39 -24.12 -28.75 21.04
CA GLU A 39 -25.43 -29.39 21.14
C GLU A 39 -25.96 -29.80 19.75
N ARG A 40 -25.88 -28.90 18.78
CA ARG A 40 -26.34 -29.17 17.41
C ARG A 40 -25.48 -30.20 16.68
N ARG A 41 -24.17 -30.14 16.80
CA ARG A 41 -23.27 -31.15 16.25
C ARG A 41 -23.64 -32.53 16.80
N ASN A 42 -23.88 -32.63 18.10
CA ASN A 42 -24.24 -33.89 18.74
C ASN A 42 -25.61 -34.41 18.28
N MET A 43 -26.59 -33.52 18.10
CA MET A 43 -27.88 -33.85 17.48
C MET A 43 -27.71 -34.39 16.05
N MET A 44 -26.80 -33.83 15.25
CA MET A 44 -26.51 -34.35 13.90
C MET A 44 -25.85 -35.73 13.96
N LEU A 45 -24.92 -35.96 14.90
CA LEU A 45 -24.32 -37.28 15.09
C LEU A 45 -25.37 -38.33 15.50
N ASP A 46 -26.34 -37.96 16.34
CA ASP A 46 -27.47 -38.84 16.69
C ASP A 46 -28.32 -39.19 15.46
N LEU A 47 -28.66 -38.19 14.63
CA LEU A 47 -29.41 -38.40 13.39
C LEU A 47 -28.64 -39.25 12.39
N MET A 48 -27.33 -39.06 12.24
CA MET A 48 -26.49 -39.87 11.36
C MET A 48 -26.49 -41.34 11.79
N GLN A 49 -26.42 -41.61 13.09
CA GLN A 49 -26.48 -42.97 13.61
C GLN A 49 -27.87 -43.59 13.42
N GLN A 50 -28.94 -42.85 13.71
CA GLN A 50 -30.33 -43.32 13.53
C GLN A 50 -30.64 -43.71 12.09
N ASN A 51 -30.04 -43.01 11.12
CA ASN A 51 -30.16 -43.31 9.70
C ASN A 51 -29.12 -44.33 9.19
N GLY A 52 -28.32 -44.94 10.08
CA GLY A 52 -27.37 -46.00 9.73
C GLY A 52 -26.12 -45.52 8.99
N LEU A 53 -25.80 -44.22 9.02
CA LEU A 53 -24.62 -43.66 8.33
C LEU A 53 -23.33 -43.86 9.12
N ILE A 54 -23.42 -44.02 10.45
CA ILE A 54 -22.29 -44.25 11.36
C ILE A 54 -22.65 -45.28 12.43
N SER A 55 -21.65 -45.91 13.02
CA SER A 55 -21.85 -46.83 14.15
C SER A 55 -22.11 -46.07 15.46
N ASP A 56 -22.70 -46.74 16.47
CA ASP A 56 -22.86 -46.15 17.81
C ASP A 56 -21.52 -45.86 18.49
N ALA A 57 -20.48 -46.65 18.18
CA ALA A 57 -19.12 -46.41 18.67
C ALA A 57 -18.54 -45.11 18.09
N ASP A 58 -18.69 -44.91 16.78
CA ASP A 58 -18.22 -43.68 16.10
C ASP A 58 -18.99 -42.45 16.57
N ARG A 59 -20.31 -42.58 16.77
CA ARG A 59 -21.16 -41.52 17.34
C ARG A 59 -20.63 -41.07 18.69
N LYS A 60 -20.43 -42.00 19.63
CA LYS A 60 -19.94 -41.69 20.98
C LYS A 60 -18.54 -41.08 20.97
N LEU A 61 -17.64 -41.64 20.15
CA LEU A 61 -16.30 -41.07 19.97
C LEU A 61 -16.38 -39.63 19.44
N ALA A 62 -17.14 -39.40 18.37
CA ALA A 62 -17.29 -38.07 17.77
C ALA A 62 -17.95 -37.05 18.73
N GLN A 63 -18.91 -37.47 19.56
CA GLN A 63 -19.53 -36.62 20.58
C GLN A 63 -18.55 -36.22 21.70
N SER A 64 -17.58 -37.08 22.01
CA SER A 64 -16.55 -36.80 23.03
C SER A 64 -15.47 -35.81 22.58
N LEU A 65 -15.32 -35.61 21.28
CA LEU A 65 -14.31 -34.70 20.73
C LEU A 65 -14.74 -33.23 20.92
N PRO A 66 -13.79 -32.31 21.11
CA PRO A 66 -14.08 -30.87 21.17
C PRO A 66 -14.56 -30.33 19.81
N LEU A 67 -15.00 -29.07 19.76
CA LEU A 67 -15.33 -28.42 18.50
C LEU A 67 -14.11 -28.15 17.62
N ASP A 68 -12.92 -27.98 18.22
CA ASP A 68 -11.62 -27.81 17.53
C ASP A 68 -11.64 -26.79 16.38
N VAL A 69 -12.41 -25.71 16.53
CA VAL A 69 -12.48 -24.64 15.55
C VAL A 69 -11.31 -23.68 15.69
N VAL A 70 -10.69 -23.33 14.55
CA VAL A 70 -9.65 -22.29 14.55
C VAL A 70 -10.25 -20.93 14.92
N ASP A 71 -9.54 -20.20 15.77
CA ASP A 71 -9.92 -18.87 16.25
C ASP A 71 -10.20 -17.91 15.10
N GLY A 72 -11.25 -17.09 15.23
CA GLY A 72 -11.61 -16.10 14.21
C GLY A 72 -10.50 -15.07 13.94
N GLU A 73 -9.63 -14.81 14.92
CA GLU A 73 -8.47 -13.92 14.76
C GLU A 73 -7.47 -14.45 13.74
N THR A 74 -7.25 -15.78 13.68
CA THR A 74 -6.40 -16.39 12.64
C THR A 74 -6.94 -16.18 11.22
N GLN A 75 -8.19 -15.75 11.04
CA GLN A 75 -8.70 -15.33 9.74
C GLN A 75 -8.43 -13.87 9.39
N ARG A 76 -8.31 -12.97 10.37
CA ARG A 76 -7.74 -11.63 10.11
C ARG A 76 -6.28 -11.76 9.66
N ASP A 77 -5.57 -12.75 10.20
CA ASP A 77 -4.22 -13.14 9.75
C ASP A 77 -4.18 -13.83 8.36
N ARG A 78 -5.33 -14.17 7.75
CA ARG A 78 -5.36 -14.83 6.42
C ARG A 78 -5.17 -13.87 5.27
N VAL A 79 -5.60 -12.60 5.38
CA VAL A 79 -5.33 -11.62 4.33
C VAL A 79 -3.87 -11.20 4.45
N ARG A 80 -3.00 -12.01 3.84
CA ARG A 80 -1.59 -11.66 3.71
C ARG A 80 -1.49 -10.45 2.81
N PHE A 81 -0.70 -9.46 3.25
CA PHE A 81 -0.39 -8.26 2.47
C PHE A 81 -1.63 -7.45 2.06
N PRO A 82 -2.48 -7.03 3.02
CA PRO A 82 -3.74 -6.34 2.73
C PRO A 82 -3.54 -5.08 1.89
N ALA A 83 -2.44 -4.34 2.09
CA ALA A 83 -2.14 -3.15 1.30
C ALA A 83 -1.89 -3.45 -0.20
N PHE A 84 -1.37 -4.64 -0.53
CA PHE A 84 -1.24 -5.07 -1.93
C PHE A 84 -2.59 -5.54 -2.47
N VAL A 85 -3.38 -6.24 -1.64
CA VAL A 85 -4.74 -6.65 -2.00
C VAL A 85 -5.63 -5.45 -2.31
N ASP A 86 -5.50 -4.34 -1.59
CA ASP A 86 -6.20 -3.08 -1.90
C ASP A 86 -5.86 -2.57 -3.30
N LEU A 87 -4.57 -2.64 -3.72
CA LEU A 87 -4.16 -2.25 -5.07
C LEU A 87 -4.83 -3.13 -6.12
N VAL A 88 -4.86 -4.45 -5.88
CA VAL A 88 -5.52 -5.41 -6.78
C VAL A 88 -7.01 -5.09 -6.90
N TYR A 89 -7.71 -4.82 -5.79
CA TYR A 89 -9.11 -4.43 -5.84
C TYR A 89 -9.33 -3.09 -6.56
N GLN A 90 -8.45 -2.10 -6.34
CA GLN A 90 -8.52 -0.82 -7.03
C GLN A 90 -8.40 -1.02 -8.56
N GLN A 91 -7.41 -1.79 -9.01
CA GLN A 91 -7.20 -2.06 -10.45
C GLN A 91 -8.33 -2.89 -11.07
N LEU A 92 -8.82 -3.91 -10.37
CA LEU A 92 -9.94 -4.70 -10.86
C LEU A 92 -11.22 -3.87 -10.93
N GLY A 93 -11.44 -2.95 -9.99
CA GLY A 93 -12.58 -2.05 -10.00
C GLY A 93 -12.64 -1.08 -11.18
N GLU A 94 -11.53 -0.85 -11.89
CA GLU A 94 -11.49 -0.02 -13.10
C GLU A 94 -12.09 -0.74 -14.32
N HIS A 95 -12.12 -2.07 -14.31
CA HIS A 95 -12.48 -2.87 -15.48
C HIS A 95 -13.58 -3.91 -15.24
N TYR A 96 -13.79 -4.32 -14.00
CA TYR A 96 -14.77 -5.33 -13.60
C TYR A 96 -15.85 -4.72 -12.73
N LYS A 97 -17.07 -5.24 -12.87
CA LYS A 97 -18.15 -4.87 -11.96
C LYS A 97 -17.93 -5.57 -10.61
N PRO A 98 -18.28 -4.93 -9.48
CA PRO A 98 -18.13 -5.54 -8.16
C PRO A 98 -18.81 -6.91 -8.00
N GLU A 99 -19.91 -7.14 -8.71
CA GLU A 99 -20.64 -8.41 -8.65
C GLU A 99 -19.86 -9.56 -9.29
N ASP A 100 -19.13 -9.29 -10.38
CA ASP A 100 -18.35 -10.30 -11.12
C ASP A 100 -17.16 -10.78 -10.26
N LEU A 101 -16.57 -9.87 -9.47
CA LEU A 101 -15.48 -10.17 -8.55
C LEU A 101 -15.87 -11.09 -7.39
N THR A 102 -17.16 -11.23 -7.11
CA THR A 102 -17.66 -12.00 -5.94
C THR A 102 -18.39 -13.29 -6.32
N LYS A 103 -18.91 -13.40 -7.54
CA LYS A 103 -19.81 -14.50 -7.94
C LYS A 103 -19.13 -15.59 -8.77
N ASP A 104 -18.13 -15.24 -9.58
CA ASP A 104 -17.65 -16.14 -10.65
C ASP A 104 -16.43 -16.99 -10.27
N GLY A 105 -16.00 -16.95 -8.99
CA GLY A 105 -14.89 -17.77 -8.50
C GLY A 105 -13.58 -17.51 -9.24
N LEU A 106 -13.30 -16.23 -9.56
CA LEU A 106 -12.12 -15.83 -10.32
C LEU A 106 -10.81 -16.18 -9.58
N ASN A 107 -9.85 -16.73 -10.32
CA ASN A 107 -8.48 -16.88 -9.85
C ASN A 107 -7.64 -15.70 -10.35
N ILE A 108 -7.21 -14.85 -9.43
CA ILE A 108 -6.43 -13.65 -9.74
C ILE A 108 -4.95 -13.95 -9.51
N PHE A 109 -4.16 -13.92 -10.59
CA PHE A 109 -2.71 -14.00 -10.54
C PHE A 109 -2.14 -12.58 -10.54
N THR A 110 -1.22 -12.28 -9.62
CA THR A 110 -0.71 -10.92 -9.40
C THR A 110 0.81 -10.88 -9.52
N THR A 111 1.35 -9.67 -9.59
CA THR A 111 2.79 -9.40 -9.67
C THR A 111 3.50 -9.37 -8.31
N LEU A 112 2.77 -9.62 -7.21
CA LEU A 112 3.32 -9.63 -5.87
C LEU A 112 4.50 -10.60 -5.78
N ASP A 113 5.66 -10.09 -5.35
CA ASP A 113 6.79 -10.92 -4.94
C ASP A 113 6.78 -11.05 -3.40
N PRO A 114 6.44 -12.23 -2.85
CA PRO A 114 6.34 -12.40 -1.40
C PRO A 114 7.68 -12.18 -0.66
N LEU A 115 8.82 -12.42 -1.32
CA LEU A 115 10.13 -12.24 -0.72
C LEU A 115 10.48 -10.74 -0.64
N ILE A 116 10.25 -9.99 -1.71
CA ILE A 116 10.44 -8.53 -1.73
C ILE A 116 9.49 -7.86 -0.75
N GLN A 117 8.22 -8.30 -0.70
CA GLN A 117 7.22 -7.80 0.23
C GLN A 117 7.66 -7.95 1.69
N GLN A 118 8.11 -9.14 2.09
CA GLN A 118 8.58 -9.39 3.45
C GLN A 118 9.83 -8.57 3.78
N LYS A 119 10.80 -8.47 2.85
CA LYS A 119 12.00 -7.66 3.06
C LYS A 119 11.68 -6.18 3.23
N THR A 120 10.78 -5.64 2.41
CA THR A 120 10.33 -4.23 2.47
C THR A 120 9.65 -3.95 3.80
N GLN A 121 8.75 -4.82 4.23
CA GLN A 121 8.05 -4.70 5.51
C GLN A 121 8.99 -4.79 6.70
N LYS A 122 9.96 -5.71 6.67
CA LYS A 122 10.98 -5.85 7.72
C LYS A 122 11.91 -4.62 7.79
N ALA A 123 12.30 -4.06 6.64
CA ALA A 123 13.13 -2.87 6.59
C ALA A 123 12.42 -1.67 7.24
N LEU A 124 11.15 -1.44 6.91
CA LEU A 124 10.34 -0.38 7.50
C LEU A 124 10.12 -0.57 9.00
N SER A 125 9.63 -1.74 9.41
CA SER A 125 9.34 -2.02 10.82
C SER A 125 10.58 -1.99 11.72
N GLY A 126 11.75 -2.35 11.18
CA GLY A 126 13.03 -2.24 11.87
C GLY A 126 13.60 -0.80 11.94
N ALA A 127 13.38 0.02 10.91
CA ALA A 127 13.92 1.38 10.85
C ALA A 127 13.13 2.38 11.72
N LEU A 128 11.80 2.24 11.77
CA LEU A 128 10.92 3.20 12.44
C LEU A 128 11.23 3.43 13.93
N PRO A 129 11.44 2.41 14.78
CA PRO A 129 11.78 2.62 16.20
C PRO A 129 13.10 3.38 16.38
N THR A 130 14.10 3.10 15.53
CA THR A 130 15.38 3.81 15.53
C THR A 130 15.21 5.28 15.17
N LEU A 131 14.38 5.58 14.16
CA LEU A 131 14.06 6.96 13.78
C LEU A 131 13.28 7.68 14.88
N GLU A 132 12.33 7.02 15.54
CA GLU A 132 11.60 7.60 16.66
C GLU A 132 12.52 7.97 17.81
N LYS A 133 13.37 7.02 18.24
CA LYS A 133 14.33 7.24 19.32
C LYS A 133 15.31 8.36 18.99
N ARG A 134 15.87 8.35 17.78
CA ARG A 134 16.83 9.38 17.31
C ARG A 134 16.23 10.78 17.32
N ASN A 135 14.93 10.92 17.04
CA ASN A 135 14.25 12.21 16.95
C ASN A 135 13.45 12.57 18.21
N GLY A 136 13.58 11.80 19.30
CA GLY A 136 12.84 12.06 20.56
C GLY A 136 11.32 11.92 20.42
N LEU A 137 10.85 11.12 19.45
CA LEU A 137 9.42 10.90 19.21
C LEU A 137 8.88 9.78 20.12
N LYS A 138 7.58 9.82 20.40
CA LYS A 138 6.89 8.74 21.13
C LYS A 138 7.00 7.43 20.34
N ALA A 139 7.06 6.30 21.06
CA ALA A 139 7.02 5.00 20.44
C ALA A 139 5.72 4.82 19.62
N ASN A 140 5.83 4.17 18.46
CA ASN A 140 4.71 3.89 17.55
C ASN A 140 4.02 5.13 16.97
N PHE A 141 4.68 6.29 17.02
CA PHE A 141 4.18 7.54 16.47
C PHE A 141 4.37 7.61 14.95
N LEU A 142 5.56 7.26 14.44
CA LEU A 142 5.86 7.36 13.03
C LEU A 142 5.14 6.27 12.22
N GLN A 143 4.69 6.67 11.04
CA GLN A 143 4.08 5.82 10.02
C GLN A 143 4.94 5.84 8.77
N SER A 144 4.84 4.78 7.96
CA SER A 144 5.55 4.67 6.68
C SER A 144 4.68 4.01 5.64
N ALA A 145 5.00 4.30 4.38
CA ALA A 145 4.54 3.56 3.23
C ALA A 145 5.72 3.26 2.30
N ALA A 146 5.62 2.19 1.53
CA ALA A 146 6.55 1.89 0.47
C ALA A 146 5.83 1.20 -0.69
N VAL A 147 6.31 1.46 -1.90
CA VAL A 147 5.96 0.76 -3.12
C VAL A 147 7.26 0.37 -3.79
N VAL A 148 7.39 -0.88 -4.23
CA VAL A 148 8.53 -1.37 -4.99
C VAL A 148 8.02 -1.84 -6.34
N VAL A 149 8.62 -1.30 -7.40
CA VAL A 149 8.28 -1.62 -8.79
C VAL A 149 9.48 -2.21 -9.51
N ASN A 150 9.22 -3.05 -10.50
CA ASN A 150 10.20 -3.48 -11.47
C ASN A 150 10.31 -2.43 -12.57
N THR A 151 11.50 -1.84 -12.75
CA THR A 151 11.70 -0.76 -13.73
C THR A 151 11.68 -1.23 -15.19
N ALA A 152 11.83 -2.53 -15.45
CA ALA A 152 11.84 -3.06 -16.81
C ALA A 152 10.43 -3.24 -17.40
N ASN A 153 9.44 -3.53 -16.56
CA ASN A 153 8.07 -3.86 -16.99
C ASN A 153 6.97 -3.18 -16.16
N ALA A 154 7.33 -2.28 -15.24
CA ALA A 154 6.44 -1.55 -14.35
C ALA A 154 5.60 -2.43 -13.40
N GLU A 155 5.94 -3.70 -13.23
CA GLU A 155 5.24 -4.58 -12.29
C GLU A 155 5.42 -4.11 -10.85
N VAL A 156 4.32 -4.05 -10.10
CA VAL A 156 4.35 -3.71 -8.67
C VAL A 156 4.68 -4.99 -7.90
N LEU A 157 5.86 -5.04 -7.30
CA LEU A 157 6.38 -6.22 -6.61
C LEU A 157 6.02 -6.21 -5.12
N SER A 158 5.90 -5.02 -4.52
CA SER A 158 5.57 -4.85 -3.12
C SER A 158 4.81 -3.56 -2.85
N VAL A 159 3.82 -3.64 -1.95
CA VAL A 159 3.10 -2.49 -1.41
C VAL A 159 2.98 -2.65 0.11
N VAL A 160 3.52 -1.68 0.85
CA VAL A 160 3.40 -1.59 2.31
C VAL A 160 2.70 -0.28 2.65
N GLY A 161 1.48 -0.36 3.18
CA GLY A 161 0.66 0.81 3.52
C GLY A 161 0.63 1.19 5.01
N SER A 162 1.27 0.41 5.87
CA SER A 162 1.28 0.64 7.32
C SER A 162 2.61 0.21 7.95
N ARG A 163 2.89 0.79 9.13
CA ARG A 163 3.92 0.34 10.06
C ARG A 163 3.68 -1.10 10.53
N VAL A 164 2.42 -1.44 10.82
CA VAL A 164 2.08 -2.74 11.38
C VAL A 164 1.88 -3.74 10.25
N ALA A 165 2.57 -4.88 10.35
CA ALA A 165 2.49 -5.88 9.32
C ALA A 165 1.09 -6.51 9.26
N ASN A 166 0.56 -6.68 8.06
CA ASN A 166 -0.76 -7.22 7.79
C ASN A 166 -1.93 -6.47 8.49
N GLU A 167 -1.72 -5.22 8.89
CA GLU A 167 -2.82 -4.39 9.40
C GLU A 167 -3.83 -4.14 8.27
N GLN A 168 -5.07 -4.56 8.50
CA GLN A 168 -6.21 -4.22 7.66
C GLN A 168 -6.71 -2.84 8.11
N GLY A 169 -6.35 -1.81 7.37
CA GLY A 169 -6.63 -0.43 7.76
C GLY A 169 -6.27 0.56 6.66
N TYR A 170 -5.94 1.79 7.05
CA TYR A 170 -5.65 2.85 6.08
C TYR A 170 -4.34 2.60 5.34
N ASN A 171 -4.46 2.28 4.05
CA ASN A 171 -3.32 2.04 3.16
C ASN A 171 -2.68 3.36 2.71
N ARG A 172 -1.60 3.75 3.39
CA ARG A 172 -0.89 5.00 3.12
C ARG A 172 -0.18 5.01 1.76
N ALA A 173 0.16 3.85 1.21
CA ALA A 173 0.83 3.77 -0.08
C ALA A 173 -0.06 4.27 -1.23
N LEU A 174 -1.37 3.95 -1.15
CA LEU A 174 -2.37 4.31 -2.16
C LEU A 174 -3.16 5.58 -1.79
N TYR A 175 -3.38 5.84 -0.51
CA TYR A 175 -4.35 6.87 -0.10
C TYR A 175 -3.71 8.08 0.58
N SER A 176 -2.47 7.99 1.09
CA SER A 176 -1.86 9.11 1.81
C SER A 176 -1.22 10.12 0.86
N GLN A 177 -1.96 11.17 0.56
CA GLN A 177 -1.49 12.31 -0.22
C GLN A 177 -0.53 13.18 0.61
N ARG A 178 0.73 13.32 0.15
CA ARG A 178 1.79 14.08 0.85
C ARG A 178 2.59 14.93 -0.14
N ASN A 179 3.03 16.10 0.32
CA ASN A 179 3.99 16.91 -0.44
C ASN A 179 5.26 16.09 -0.70
N ILE A 180 5.60 15.90 -1.96
CA ILE A 180 6.76 15.08 -2.38
C ILE A 180 8.09 15.81 -2.18
N GLY A 181 8.05 17.14 -2.04
CA GLY A 181 9.23 17.96 -1.82
C GLY A 181 10.28 17.77 -2.92
N SER A 182 11.56 17.69 -2.52
CA SER A 182 12.67 17.64 -3.48
C SER A 182 12.71 16.39 -4.36
N VAL A 183 11.85 15.39 -4.14
CA VAL A 183 11.69 14.22 -5.02
C VAL A 183 11.27 14.64 -6.44
N VAL A 184 10.59 15.78 -6.61
CA VAL A 184 10.19 16.29 -7.94
C VAL A 184 11.35 16.78 -8.80
N LYS A 185 12.49 17.11 -8.18
CA LYS A 185 13.53 17.89 -8.84
C LYS A 185 14.08 17.21 -10.08
N PRO A 186 14.42 15.90 -10.10
CA PRO A 186 14.88 15.24 -11.31
C PRO A 186 13.99 15.49 -12.53
N MET A 187 12.67 15.61 -12.36
CA MET A 187 11.73 15.89 -13.45
C MET A 187 11.82 17.34 -13.95
N VAL A 188 12.14 18.31 -13.08
CA VAL A 188 12.46 19.68 -13.48
C VAL A 188 13.71 19.71 -14.35
N TYR A 189 14.75 18.97 -13.96
CA TYR A 189 15.99 18.88 -14.74
C TYR A 189 15.80 18.11 -16.04
N LEU A 190 14.97 17.05 -16.04
CA LEU A 190 14.57 16.32 -17.24
C LEU A 190 13.92 17.27 -18.25
N ALA A 191 12.94 18.06 -17.81
CA ALA A 191 12.26 19.06 -18.64
C ALA A 191 13.24 20.07 -19.26
N ALA A 192 14.31 20.43 -18.55
CA ALA A 192 15.33 21.32 -19.09
C ALA A 192 16.21 20.65 -20.16
N VAL A 193 16.70 19.43 -19.91
CA VAL A 193 17.61 18.74 -20.86
C VAL A 193 16.91 18.23 -22.12
N GLU A 194 15.57 18.23 -22.16
CA GLU A 194 14.79 18.08 -23.40
C GLU A 194 15.01 19.23 -24.40
N TYR A 195 15.59 20.35 -23.95
CA TYR A 195 16.03 21.47 -24.80
C TYR A 195 17.57 21.52 -24.87
N PRO A 196 18.24 20.55 -25.53
CA PRO A 196 19.70 20.39 -25.50
C PRO A 196 20.49 21.55 -26.09
N GLN A 197 19.86 22.38 -26.93
CA GLN A 197 20.42 23.61 -27.47
C GLN A 197 20.50 24.75 -26.44
N LEU A 198 19.76 24.64 -25.32
CA LEU A 198 19.71 25.64 -24.24
C LEU A 198 20.37 25.11 -22.96
N TYR A 199 20.12 23.85 -22.60
CA TYR A 199 20.57 23.27 -21.34
C TYR A 199 21.41 22.01 -21.54
N THR A 200 22.52 21.97 -20.82
CA THR A 200 23.39 20.81 -20.65
C THR A 200 23.69 20.64 -19.16
N LEU A 201 24.31 19.52 -18.79
CA LEU A 201 24.74 19.29 -17.40
C LEU A 201 25.72 20.36 -16.88
N ALA A 202 26.45 21.03 -17.78
CA ALA A 202 27.41 22.09 -17.45
C ALA A 202 26.79 23.50 -17.45
N THR A 203 25.52 23.66 -17.82
CA THR A 203 24.87 24.98 -17.89
C THR A 203 24.92 25.66 -16.52
N PRO A 204 25.43 26.90 -16.42
CA PRO A 204 25.49 27.63 -15.16
C PRO A 204 24.10 28.15 -14.76
N LEU A 205 23.68 27.82 -13.54
CA LEU A 205 22.48 28.29 -12.88
C LEU A 205 22.83 29.26 -11.75
N ASP A 206 22.04 30.31 -11.61
CA ASP A 206 22.19 31.31 -10.55
C ASP A 206 21.52 30.83 -9.25
N ASP A 207 22.26 30.83 -8.14
CA ASP A 207 21.81 30.52 -6.78
C ASP A 207 21.73 31.79 -5.90
N SER A 208 21.74 32.98 -6.51
CA SER A 208 21.47 34.24 -5.81
C SER A 208 19.99 34.36 -5.40
N PRO A 209 19.66 35.12 -4.33
CA PRO A 209 18.30 35.22 -3.80
C PRO A 209 17.24 35.47 -4.89
N LEU A 210 16.22 34.61 -4.92
CA LEU A 210 15.09 34.73 -5.85
C LEU A 210 13.90 35.38 -5.14
N ASN A 211 13.33 36.42 -5.74
CA ASN A 211 12.06 37.01 -5.34
C ASN A 211 11.13 37.04 -6.55
N TYR A 212 10.17 36.12 -6.60
CA TYR A 212 9.22 36.00 -7.69
C TYR A 212 7.87 36.60 -7.29
N LYS A 213 7.39 37.60 -8.02
CA LYS A 213 6.11 38.28 -7.74
C LYS A 213 5.01 37.77 -8.67
N GLN A 214 3.90 37.29 -8.11
CA GLN A 214 2.74 36.87 -8.87
C GLN A 214 1.44 37.14 -8.08
N GLY A 215 0.45 37.76 -8.72
CA GLY A 215 -0.87 37.98 -8.13
C GLY A 215 -0.86 38.76 -6.81
N GLY A 216 0.06 39.72 -6.64
CA GLY A 216 0.21 40.49 -5.41
C GLY A 216 0.98 39.77 -4.27
N THR A 217 1.36 38.51 -4.46
CA THR A 217 2.19 37.74 -3.52
C THR A 217 3.64 37.67 -4.00
N THR A 218 4.58 37.61 -3.05
CA THR A 218 6.01 37.39 -3.34
C THR A 218 6.42 36.02 -2.82
N TRP A 219 6.95 35.18 -3.70
CA TRP A 219 7.52 33.89 -3.38
C TRP A 219 9.05 33.97 -3.39
N SER A 220 9.66 33.63 -2.26
CA SER A 220 11.11 33.74 -2.05
C SER A 220 11.66 32.44 -1.46
N PRO A 221 11.94 31.41 -2.28
CA PRO A 221 12.46 30.14 -1.79
C PRO A 221 13.88 30.31 -1.21
N LYS A 222 14.26 29.39 -0.32
CA LYS A 222 15.59 29.35 0.31
C LYS A 222 16.18 27.95 0.20
N ASN A 223 17.50 27.85 0.08
CA ASN A 223 18.19 26.57 0.19
C ASN A 223 18.10 26.00 1.61
N TYR A 224 18.21 24.68 1.73
CA TYR A 224 18.07 23.98 3.01
C TYR A 224 19.15 24.38 4.03
N ASP A 225 20.35 24.72 3.54
CA ASP A 225 21.50 25.16 4.33
C ASP A 225 21.49 26.67 4.62
N LYS A 226 20.48 27.39 4.11
CA LYS A 226 20.29 28.84 4.24
C LYS A 226 21.45 29.66 3.64
N ARG A 227 22.20 29.11 2.69
CA ARG A 227 23.30 29.79 1.98
C ARG A 227 23.02 29.90 0.49
N ASN A 228 23.71 30.83 -0.14
CA ASN A 228 23.74 31.00 -1.59
C ASN A 228 25.15 30.66 -2.07
N HIS A 229 25.23 30.02 -3.23
CA HIS A 229 26.46 29.44 -3.79
C HIS A 229 26.94 30.17 -5.05
N GLY A 230 26.31 31.30 -5.40
CA GLY A 230 26.64 32.06 -6.60
C GLY A 230 26.19 31.32 -7.85
N LYS A 231 27.11 30.98 -8.76
CA LYS A 231 26.80 30.18 -9.94
C LYS A 231 27.18 28.72 -9.69
N VAL A 232 26.24 27.81 -9.91
CA VAL A 232 26.45 26.36 -9.85
C VAL A 232 26.07 25.73 -11.18
N THR A 233 26.63 24.59 -11.54
CA THR A 233 26.19 23.89 -12.76
C THR A 233 24.81 23.25 -12.55
N LEU A 234 24.10 22.98 -13.64
CA LEU A 234 22.84 22.23 -13.63
C LEU A 234 23.02 20.89 -12.90
N GLN A 235 24.11 20.17 -13.18
CA GLN A 235 24.46 18.93 -12.50
C GLN A 235 24.67 19.10 -10.99
N GLU A 236 25.47 20.09 -10.57
CA GLU A 236 25.75 20.31 -9.14
C GLU A 236 24.48 20.70 -8.38
N SER A 237 23.63 21.54 -9.01
CA SER A 237 22.34 21.94 -8.46
C SER A 237 21.43 20.75 -8.18
N LEU A 238 21.38 19.76 -9.08
CA LEU A 238 20.64 18.51 -8.87
C LEU A 238 21.29 17.64 -7.79
N ILE A 239 22.61 17.42 -7.84
CA ILE A 239 23.35 16.59 -6.86
C ILE A 239 23.14 17.12 -5.44
N ARG A 240 23.23 18.44 -5.25
CA ARG A 240 23.07 19.11 -3.95
C ARG A 240 21.62 19.38 -3.58
N SER A 241 20.69 19.15 -4.50
CA SER A 241 19.28 19.48 -4.35
C SER A 241 19.08 20.94 -3.89
N TYR A 242 19.72 21.89 -4.58
CA TYR A 242 19.51 23.31 -4.28
C TYR A 242 18.11 23.76 -4.73
N ASN A 243 17.48 24.64 -3.96
CA ASN A 243 16.10 25.09 -4.19
C ASN A 243 16.05 26.26 -5.16
N ILE A 244 16.90 27.26 -4.97
CA ILE A 244 16.86 28.51 -5.75
C ILE A 244 17.17 28.26 -7.24
N PRO A 245 18.28 27.60 -7.63
CA PRO A 245 18.60 27.32 -9.03
C PRO A 245 17.57 26.40 -9.67
N THR A 246 17.01 25.43 -8.94
CA THR A 246 15.89 24.60 -9.43
C THR A 246 14.66 25.46 -9.73
N ALA A 247 14.29 26.37 -8.83
CA ALA A 247 13.14 27.25 -9.02
C ALA A 247 13.34 28.21 -10.20
N ARG A 248 14.55 28.76 -10.36
CA ARG A 248 14.91 29.60 -11.51
C ARG A 248 14.86 28.82 -12.80
N LEU A 249 15.43 27.61 -12.83
CA LEU A 249 15.39 26.74 -14.00
C LEU A 249 13.94 26.46 -14.43
N ALA A 250 13.06 26.11 -13.48
CA ALA A 250 11.65 25.89 -13.75
C ALA A 250 10.93 27.14 -14.29
N LEU A 251 11.24 28.32 -13.76
CA LEU A 251 10.68 29.58 -14.25
C LEU A 251 11.20 29.94 -15.66
N ASP A 252 12.45 29.63 -15.95
CA ASP A 252 13.12 29.90 -17.23
C ASP A 252 12.58 29.00 -18.35
N ILE A 253 12.45 27.70 -18.10
CA ILE A 253 11.85 26.74 -19.06
C ILE A 253 10.33 26.91 -19.16
N GLY A 254 9.68 27.38 -18.10
CA GLY A 254 8.23 27.48 -17.99
C GLY A 254 7.62 26.39 -17.11
N ILE A 255 6.75 26.80 -16.18
CA ILE A 255 6.09 25.87 -15.24
C ILE A 255 5.20 24.87 -15.97
N LYS A 256 4.61 25.26 -17.10
CA LYS A 256 3.79 24.37 -17.93
C LYS A 256 4.61 23.19 -18.47
N ASP A 257 5.84 23.42 -18.91
CA ASP A 257 6.73 22.37 -19.41
C ASP A 257 7.16 21.41 -18.30
N VAL A 258 7.39 21.92 -17.08
CA VAL A 258 7.62 21.08 -15.89
C VAL A 258 6.41 20.20 -15.59
N THR A 259 5.21 20.79 -15.51
CA THR A 259 3.98 20.01 -15.24
C THR A 259 3.65 19.05 -16.37
N GLY A 260 3.93 19.42 -17.62
CA GLY A 260 3.74 18.56 -18.79
C GLY A 260 4.68 17.36 -18.76
N THR A 261 5.92 17.55 -18.31
CA THR A 261 6.89 16.45 -18.10
C THR A 261 6.38 15.49 -17.02
N LEU A 262 5.92 16.01 -15.88
CA LEU A 262 5.33 15.18 -14.82
C LEU A 262 4.11 14.39 -15.32
N HIS A 263 3.24 15.01 -16.11
CA HIS A 263 2.10 14.34 -16.71
C HIS A 263 2.50 13.22 -17.68
N ARG A 264 3.51 13.45 -18.54
CA ARG A 264 4.04 12.41 -19.45
C ARG A 264 4.67 11.23 -18.71
N LEU A 265 5.15 11.44 -17.48
CA LEU A 265 5.68 10.40 -16.61
C LEU A 265 4.59 9.66 -15.81
N GLY A 266 3.31 9.90 -16.09
CA GLY A 266 2.20 9.22 -15.38
C GLY A 266 1.69 9.96 -14.14
N GLY A 267 2.17 11.19 -13.90
CA GLY A 267 1.58 12.09 -12.91
C GLY A 267 0.14 12.48 -13.27
N ARG A 268 -0.63 12.89 -12.26
CA ARG A 268 -2.04 13.27 -12.42
C ARG A 268 -2.25 14.42 -13.42
N ALA A 269 -3.44 14.50 -14.03
CA ALA A 269 -3.79 15.57 -14.95
C ALA A 269 -4.03 16.92 -14.27
N ASP A 270 -4.39 16.92 -12.98
CA ASP A 270 -4.77 18.11 -12.20
C ASP A 270 -3.60 18.73 -11.42
N LEU A 271 -2.39 18.68 -11.99
CA LEU A 271 -1.21 19.28 -11.35
C LEU A 271 -1.34 20.81 -11.26
N PRO A 272 -1.01 21.41 -10.11
CA PRO A 272 -1.03 22.85 -9.99
C PRO A 272 -0.02 23.51 -10.94
N ASN A 273 -0.36 24.69 -11.47
CA ASN A 273 0.51 25.44 -12.37
C ASN A 273 1.05 26.70 -11.69
N TYR A 274 1.77 26.51 -10.58
CA TYR A 274 2.46 27.59 -9.86
C TYR A 274 3.93 27.23 -9.59
N PRO A 275 4.83 28.22 -9.43
CA PRO A 275 6.28 27.97 -9.36
C PRO A 275 6.73 27.01 -8.26
N ALA A 276 6.06 27.00 -7.12
CA ALA A 276 6.41 26.13 -6.00
C ALA A 276 6.31 24.62 -6.31
N VAL A 277 5.62 24.22 -7.38
CA VAL A 277 5.60 22.83 -7.86
C VAL A 277 7.01 22.32 -8.19
N SER A 278 7.89 23.19 -8.69
CA SER A 278 9.30 22.85 -8.95
C SER A 278 10.09 22.43 -7.71
N LEU A 279 9.58 22.76 -6.51
CA LEU A 279 10.17 22.38 -5.22
C LEU A 279 9.33 21.31 -4.48
N GLY A 280 8.33 20.75 -5.17
CA GLY A 280 7.52 19.65 -4.68
C GLY A 280 6.35 20.06 -3.81
N ALA A 281 5.84 21.28 -3.99
CA ALA A 281 4.52 21.67 -3.49
C ALA A 281 3.40 21.03 -4.33
N VAL A 282 3.44 19.70 -4.39
CA VAL A 282 2.43 18.84 -5.02
C VAL A 282 2.24 17.63 -4.12
N SER A 283 0.98 17.32 -3.83
CA SER A 283 0.61 16.15 -3.04
C SER A 283 0.48 14.93 -3.94
N MET A 284 1.23 13.88 -3.62
CA MET A 284 1.12 12.57 -4.24
C MET A 284 1.23 11.48 -3.17
N ASN A 285 0.64 10.31 -3.42
CA ASN A 285 0.86 9.10 -2.62
C ASN A 285 2.13 8.35 -3.09
N ALA A 286 2.55 7.31 -2.36
CA ALA A 286 3.78 6.59 -2.69
C ALA A 286 3.69 5.81 -4.01
N PHE A 287 2.49 5.37 -4.39
CA PHE A 287 2.24 4.67 -5.64
C PHE A 287 2.38 5.58 -6.86
N GLU A 288 1.78 6.77 -6.80
CA GLU A 288 1.89 7.83 -7.82
C GLU A 288 3.33 8.32 -8.00
N VAL A 289 4.14 8.33 -6.93
CA VAL A 289 5.57 8.72 -7.00
C VAL A 289 6.45 7.62 -7.61
N ALA A 290 6.04 6.36 -7.49
CA ALA A 290 6.77 5.22 -8.05
C ALA A 290 6.52 5.04 -9.56
N GLN A 291 5.40 5.58 -10.06
CA GLN A 291 5.04 5.63 -11.47
C GLN A 291 5.94 6.61 -12.23
#